data_AF-A0A6H1BW39-F1
#
_entry.id   AF-A0A6H1BW39-F1
#
_cell.length_a   1.000
_cell.length_b   1.000
_cell.length_c   1.000
_cell.angle_alpha   90.00
_cell.angle_beta   90.00
_cell.angle_gamma   90.00
#
_symmetry.space_group_name_H-M   'P 1'
#
loop_
_entity.id
_entity.type
_entity.pdbx_description
1 polymer ?
#
loop_
_entity_poly.entity_id
_entity_poly.type
_entity_poly.pdbx_seq_one_letter_code
_entity_poly.pdbx_strand_id
1 'polypeptide(L)'
;MADFVDVTGLTLGWRPLSATETIWAEQLIASASQWIRKHKPTIDDGDPDARFVVVEVVRAALTAAKHAGHVSYTKTVGGVTRSGTLVNPGRSLVFTPYHYQLLGISQAAKPSWTFGD
;
A
#
# COMPACT_ATOMS: atom_id res chain seq x y z
N MET A 1 -7.51 -4.37 17.88
CA MET A 1 -7.07 -3.13 17.19
C MET A 1 -7.90 -2.99 15.94
N ALA A 2 -8.46 -1.82 15.67
CA ALA A 2 -9.32 -1.61 14.51
C ALA A 2 -8.49 -1.30 13.26
N ASP A 3 -8.80 -1.93 12.13
CA ASP A 3 -8.23 -1.57 10.84
C ASP A 3 -9.00 -0.40 10.22
N PHE A 4 -8.31 0.44 9.44
CA PHE A 4 -8.96 1.57 8.75
C PHE A 4 -9.92 1.12 7.63
N VAL A 5 -9.74 -0.10 7.13
CA VAL A 5 -10.59 -0.68 6.10
C VAL A 5 -10.65 -2.20 6.29
N ASP A 6 -11.79 -2.79 5.96
CA ASP A 6 -11.96 -4.25 5.84
C ASP A 6 -11.81 -4.68 4.37
N VAL A 7 -11.58 -5.97 4.12
CA VAL A 7 -11.63 -6.63 2.81
C VAL A 7 -12.93 -6.32 2.07
N THR A 8 -14.07 -6.25 2.76
CA THR A 8 -15.35 -5.84 2.15
C THR A 8 -15.25 -4.41 1.60
N GLY A 9 -14.64 -3.50 2.35
CA GLY A 9 -14.39 -2.13 1.92
C GLY A 9 -13.41 -2.02 0.75
N LEU A 10 -12.41 -2.91 0.69
CA LEU A 10 -11.46 -3.02 -0.41
C LEU A 10 -12.11 -3.54 -1.70
N THR A 11 -12.98 -4.57 -1.59
CA THR A 11 -13.61 -5.23 -2.74
C THR A 11 -14.70 -4.37 -3.39
N LEU A 12 -15.50 -3.65 -2.60
CA LEU A 12 -16.52 -2.72 -3.09
C LEU A 12 -15.96 -1.62 -4.01
N GLY A 13 -14.75 -1.13 -3.73
CA GLY A 13 -14.12 -0.04 -4.48
C GLY A 13 -13.19 -0.47 -5.62
N TRP A 14 -12.98 -1.78 -5.83
CA TRP A 14 -11.95 -2.25 -6.76
C TRP A 14 -12.37 -3.44 -7.62
N ARG A 15 -12.21 -4.67 -7.10
CA ARG A 15 -12.53 -5.92 -7.79
C ARG A 15 -12.77 -7.03 -6.76
N PRO A 16 -13.52 -8.08 -7.13
CA PRO A 16 -13.60 -9.28 -6.30
C PRO A 16 -12.23 -9.94 -6.17
N LEU A 17 -11.92 -10.44 -4.97
CA LEU A 17 -10.68 -11.15 -4.65
C LEU A 17 -10.92 -12.66 -4.62
N SER A 18 -9.93 -13.43 -5.05
CA SER A 18 -9.89 -14.88 -4.85
C SER A 18 -9.65 -15.23 -3.38
N ALA A 19 -9.99 -16.45 -2.95
CA ALA A 19 -9.81 -16.90 -1.56
C ALA A 19 -8.36 -16.72 -1.06
N THR A 20 -7.37 -16.98 -1.91
CA THR A 20 -5.96 -16.75 -1.57
C THR A 20 -5.64 -15.26 -1.46
N GLU A 21 -6.13 -14.42 -2.37
CA GLU A 21 -5.94 -12.97 -2.30
C GLU A 21 -6.60 -12.36 -1.05
N THR A 22 -7.73 -12.89 -0.59
CA THR A 22 -8.39 -12.45 0.63
C THR A 22 -7.50 -12.60 1.86
N ILE A 23 -6.87 -13.78 2.04
CA ILE A 23 -5.95 -14.03 3.16
C ILE A 23 -4.78 -13.04 3.15
N TRP A 24 -4.21 -12.79 1.96
CA TRP A 24 -3.14 -11.81 1.82
C TRP A 24 -3.63 -10.37 2.05
N ALA A 25 -4.84 -10.04 1.58
CA ALA A 25 -5.42 -8.71 1.76
C ALA A 25 -5.60 -8.39 3.25
N GLU A 26 -6.11 -9.32 4.06
CA GLU A 26 -6.25 -9.16 5.51
C GLU A 26 -4.91 -8.83 6.17
N GLN A 27 -3.86 -9.60 5.86
CA GLN A 27 -2.53 -9.37 6.42
C GLN A 27 -1.91 -8.04 5.97
N LEU A 28 -2.09 -7.67 4.70
CA LEU A 28 -1.57 -6.42 4.14
C LEU A 28 -2.30 -5.21 4.72
N ILE A 29 -3.63 -5.29 4.90
CA ILE A 29 -4.44 -4.27 5.56
C ILE A 29 -3.96 -4.06 6.99
N ALA A 30 -3.85 -5.13 7.78
CA ALA A 30 -3.39 -5.03 9.18
C ALA A 30 -1.99 -4.42 9.27
N SER A 31 -1.08 -4.85 8.40
CA SER A 31 0.29 -4.33 8.34
C SER A 31 0.33 -2.85 7.94
N ALA A 32 -0.47 -2.44 6.95
CA ALA A 32 -0.56 -1.04 6.51
C ALA A 32 -1.16 -0.15 7.61
N SER A 33 -2.25 -0.60 8.26
CA SER A 33 -2.88 0.09 9.38
C SER A 33 -1.90 0.29 10.53
N GLN A 34 -1.16 -0.75 10.91
CA GLN A 34 -0.14 -0.66 11.96
C GLN A 34 0.99 0.30 11.57
N TRP A 35 1.43 0.27 10.31
CA TRP A 35 2.48 1.15 9.82
C TRP A 35 2.05 2.63 9.90
N ILE A 36 0.82 2.95 9.48
CA ILE A 36 0.30 4.33 9.56
C ILE A 36 0.24 4.79 11.02
N ARG A 37 -0.32 3.98 11.92
CA ARG A 37 -0.40 4.31 13.35
C ARG A 37 0.98 4.48 14.00
N LYS A 38 1.99 3.72 13.57
CA LYS A 38 3.37 3.88 14.05
C LYS A 38 3.97 5.24 13.68
N HIS A 39 3.63 5.77 12.49
CA HIS A 39 4.18 7.04 11.99
C HIS A 39 3.29 8.24 12.34
N LYS A 40 2.00 8.02 12.60
CA LYS A 40 1.03 9.04 13.05
C LYS A 40 0.11 8.43 14.12
N PRO A 41 0.54 8.38 15.40
CA PRO A 41 -0.22 7.72 16.46
C PRO A 41 -1.52 8.45 16.83
N THR A 42 -1.65 9.73 16.49
CA THR A 42 -2.82 10.56 16.78
C THR A 42 -3.86 10.56 15.65
N ILE A 43 -3.73 9.66 14.68
CA ILE A 43 -4.69 9.55 13.57
C ILE A 43 -5.99 8.93 14.08
N ASP A 44 -7.12 9.46 13.61
CA ASP A 44 -8.43 8.92 13.96
C ASP A 44 -8.71 7.61 13.21
N ASP A 45 -9.43 6.69 13.85
CA ASP A 45 -9.78 5.39 13.27
C ASP A 45 -10.72 5.54 12.04
N GLY A 46 -11.48 6.64 11.97
CA GLY A 46 -12.39 6.97 10.87
C GLY A 46 -11.81 7.92 9.83
N ASP A 47 -10.50 8.21 9.88
CA ASP A 47 -9.86 9.16 8.97
C ASP A 47 -9.98 8.69 7.49
N PRO A 48 -10.65 9.49 6.61
CA PRO A 48 -10.88 9.11 5.23
C PRO A 48 -9.60 9.03 4.41
N ASP A 49 -8.58 9.83 4.72
CA ASP A 49 -7.29 9.82 4.03
C ASP A 49 -6.51 8.55 4.41
N ALA A 50 -6.55 8.15 5.69
CA ALA A 50 -5.96 6.89 6.16
C ALA A 50 -6.56 5.69 5.42
N ARG A 51 -7.89 5.66 5.33
CA ARG A 51 -8.62 4.61 4.62
C ARG A 51 -8.23 4.57 3.14
N PHE A 52 -8.16 5.72 2.48
CA PHE A 52 -7.78 5.80 1.07
C PHE A 52 -6.35 5.27 0.83
N VAL A 53 -5.39 5.69 1.66
CA VAL A 53 -3.99 5.25 1.55
C VAL A 53 -3.86 3.74 1.73
N VAL A 54 -4.53 3.15 2.72
CA VAL A 54 -4.50 1.69 2.93
C VAL A 54 -5.01 0.96 1.69
N VAL A 55 -6.14 1.39 1.13
CA VAL A 55 -6.72 0.78 -0.08
C VAL A 55 -5.76 0.85 -1.26
N GLU A 56 -5.14 2.01 -1.51
CA GLU A 56 -4.19 2.18 -2.63
C GLU A 56 -2.96 1.27 -2.49
N VAL A 57 -2.33 1.27 -1.32
CA VAL A 57 -1.08 0.53 -1.10
C VAL A 57 -1.33 -0.99 -1.14
N VAL A 58 -2.43 -1.47 -0.56
CA VAL A 58 -2.79 -2.90 -0.59
C VAL A 58 -3.14 -3.33 -2.02
N ARG A 59 -3.89 -2.52 -2.77
CA ARG A 59 -4.17 -2.77 -4.19
C ARG A 59 -2.89 -2.87 -5.02
N ALA A 60 -1.94 -1.95 -4.81
CA ALA A 60 -0.67 -1.95 -5.51
C ALA A 60 0.14 -3.23 -5.20
N ALA A 61 0.23 -3.60 -3.92
CA ALA A 61 0.92 -4.81 -3.48
C ALA A 61 0.31 -6.10 -4.06
N LEU A 62 -1.02 -6.23 -4.05
CA LEU A 62 -1.74 -7.38 -4.65
C LEU A 62 -1.64 -7.41 -6.18
N THR A 63 -1.51 -6.26 -6.84
CA THR A 63 -1.31 -6.23 -8.30
C THR A 63 0.10 -6.62 -8.68
N ALA A 64 1.10 -6.09 -7.96
CA ALA A 64 2.51 -6.49 -8.08
C ALA A 64 2.72 -7.98 -7.82
N ALA A 65 1.98 -8.55 -6.87
CA ALA A 65 2.01 -9.96 -6.50
C ALA A 65 1.80 -10.93 -7.66
N LYS A 66 1.04 -10.53 -8.69
CA LYS A 66 0.75 -11.34 -9.88
C LYS A 66 1.96 -11.48 -10.82
N HIS A 67 2.91 -10.56 -10.72
CA HIS A 67 4.12 -10.52 -11.52
C HIS A 67 5.38 -10.67 -10.66
N ALA A 68 5.21 -11.21 -9.45
CA ALA A 68 6.31 -11.43 -8.51
C ALA A 68 7.41 -12.27 -9.18
N GLY A 69 8.67 -11.83 -9.04
CA GLY A 69 9.82 -12.43 -9.71
C GLY A 69 10.16 -11.86 -11.09
N HIS A 70 9.32 -10.98 -11.66
CA HIS A 70 9.61 -10.26 -12.90
C HIS A 70 9.81 -8.76 -12.66
N VAL A 71 10.95 -8.23 -13.08
CA VAL A 71 11.22 -6.77 -13.11
C VAL A 71 10.58 -6.13 -14.35
N SER A 72 10.45 -6.90 -15.43
CA SER A 72 9.77 -6.50 -16.66
C SER A 72 9.06 -7.70 -17.26
N TYR A 73 7.85 -7.51 -17.79
CA TYR A 73 7.14 -8.56 -18.53
C TYR A 73 6.80 -8.08 -19.93
N THR A 74 6.86 -8.99 -20.89
CA THR A 74 6.31 -8.82 -22.24
C THR A 74 5.53 -10.07 -22.55
N LYS A 75 4.25 -9.92 -22.94
CA LYS A 75 3.40 -11.02 -23.39
C LYS A 75 2.80 -10.66 -24.74
N THR A 76 3.13 -11.45 -25.76
CA THR A 76 2.56 -11.33 -27.11
C THR A 76 1.55 -12.45 -27.32
N VAL A 77 0.31 -12.10 -27.67
CA VAL A 77 -0.74 -13.07 -28.03
C VAL A 77 -1.44 -12.55 -29.28
N GLY A 78 -1.42 -13.35 -30.36
CA GLY A 78 -2.19 -13.05 -31.59
C GLY A 78 -1.93 -11.66 -32.18
N GLY A 79 -0.66 -11.21 -32.24
CA GLY A 79 -0.29 -9.90 -32.78
C GLY A 79 -0.40 -8.72 -31.80
N VAL A 80 -1.00 -8.90 -30.63
CA VAL A 80 -1.06 -7.88 -29.58
C VAL A 80 0.04 -8.11 -28.56
N THR A 81 0.90 -7.11 -28.35
CA THR A 81 1.97 -7.13 -27.36
C THR A 81 1.60 -6.28 -26.16
N ARG A 82 1.63 -6.87 -24.96
CA ARG A 82 1.50 -6.16 -23.68
C ARG A 82 2.84 -6.23 -22.95
N SER A 83 3.49 -5.09 -22.76
CA SER A 83 4.74 -4.98 -22.01
C SER A 83 4.61 -3.98 -20.86
N GLY A 84 5.36 -4.19 -19.79
CA GLY A 84 5.41 -3.27 -18.65
C GLY A 84 6.59 -3.55 -17.72
N THR A 85 7.07 -2.50 -17.07
CA THR A 85 8.13 -2.57 -16.06
C THR A 85 7.50 -2.45 -14.68
N LEU A 86 7.88 -3.34 -13.77
CA LEU A 86 7.43 -3.31 -12.38
C LEU A 86 8.40 -2.53 -11.51
N VAL A 87 7.88 -1.50 -10.85
CA VAL A 87 8.64 -0.69 -9.88
C VAL A 87 8.78 -1.40 -8.53
N ASN A 88 7.86 -2.32 -8.22
CA ASN A 88 7.90 -3.12 -6.98
C ASN A 88 7.49 -4.57 -7.23
N PRO A 89 8.42 -5.48 -7.57
CA PRO A 89 8.11 -6.89 -7.83
C PRO A 89 7.94 -7.73 -6.56
N GLY A 90 8.23 -7.18 -5.38
CA GLY A 90 8.38 -7.93 -4.12
C GLY A 90 7.13 -8.06 -3.25
N ARG A 91 5.97 -7.55 -3.69
CA ARG A 91 4.74 -7.45 -2.86
C ARG A 91 4.90 -6.56 -1.62
N SER A 92 5.93 -5.71 -1.56
CA SER A 92 6.12 -4.84 -0.40
C SER A 92 5.07 -3.73 -0.37
N LEU A 93 4.65 -3.32 0.83
CA LEU A 93 3.86 -2.11 1.01
C LEU A 93 4.76 -0.91 0.71
N VAL A 94 4.47 -0.20 -0.37
CA VAL A 94 5.20 1.01 -0.77
C VAL A 94 4.30 2.21 -0.58
N PHE A 95 4.67 3.04 0.39
CA PHE A 95 4.06 4.34 0.60
C PHE A 95 4.81 5.38 -0.24
N THR A 96 4.10 6.05 -1.12
CA THR A 96 4.64 7.07 -2.02
C THR A 96 4.67 8.44 -1.34
N PRO A 97 5.46 9.41 -1.83
CA PRO A 97 5.48 10.77 -1.31
C PRO A 97 4.10 11.41 -1.15
N TYR A 98 3.19 11.11 -2.08
CA TYR A 98 1.81 11.55 -2.07
C TYR A 98 1.02 11.00 -0.87
N HIS A 99 1.22 9.72 -0.50
CA HIS A 99 0.58 9.12 0.68
C HIS A 99 1.00 9.80 1.97
N TYR A 100 2.28 10.16 2.10
CA TYR A 100 2.75 10.91 3.26
C TYR A 100 2.12 12.30 3.34
N GLN A 101 1.98 12.99 2.20
CA GLN A 101 1.32 14.30 2.14
C GLN A 101 -0.15 14.22 2.57
N LEU A 102 -0.89 13.25 2.07
CA LEU A 102 -2.29 13.00 2.47
C LEU A 102 -2.40 12.73 3.97
N LEU A 103 -1.51 11.91 4.52
CA LEU A 103 -1.51 11.60 5.95
C LEU A 103 -0.98 12.76 6.81
N GLY A 104 -0.43 13.82 6.22
CA GLY A 104 0.24 14.90 6.96
C GLY A 104 1.52 14.44 7.66
N ILE A 105 2.15 13.36 7.17
CA ILE A 105 3.41 12.83 7.70
C ILE A 105 4.56 13.57 7.00
N SER A 106 5.32 14.33 7.77
CA SER A 106 6.54 14.97 7.25
C SER A 106 7.60 13.93 6.91
N GLN A 107 8.10 13.96 5.67
CA GLN A 107 9.26 13.16 5.24
C GLN A 107 10.60 13.84 5.55
N ALA A 108 10.59 15.14 5.86
CA ALA A 108 11.80 15.84 6.25
C ALA A 108 12.21 15.37 7.65
N ALA A 109 13.45 14.87 7.77
CA ALA A 109 14.07 14.65 9.07
C ALA A 109 14.02 15.97 9.85
N LYS A 110 13.42 15.96 11.05
CA LYS A 110 13.49 17.14 11.93
C LYS A 110 14.97 17.41 12.19
N PRO A 111 15.48 18.64 11.98
CA PRO A 111 16.83 18.97 12.35
C PRO A 111 17.00 18.70 13.86
N SER A 112 17.88 17.77 14.22
CA SER A 112 18.26 17.50 15.61
C SER A 112 19.65 18.09 15.83
N TRP A 113 19.74 19.09 16.69
CA TRP A 113 21.02 19.66 17.10
C TRP A 113 21.21 19.37 18.59
N THR A 114 22.24 18.60 18.93
CA THR A 114 22.75 18.48 20.30
C THR A 114 23.79 19.57 20.51
N PHE A 115 23.42 20.65 21.20
CA PHE A 115 24.42 21.48 21.87
C PHE A 115 24.85 20.68 23.10
N GLY A 116 26.05 20.10 23.07
CA GLY A 116 26.64 19.50 24.26
C GLY A 116 26.91 20.57 25.32
N ASP A 117 26.56 20.27 26.56
CA ASP A 117 27.01 20.96 27.77
C ASP A 117 28.46 20.54 28.09
#